data_AF-F1YYX2-F1
#
_entry.id   AF-F1YYX2-F1
#
_cell.length_a   1.000
_cell.length_b   1.000
_cell.length_c   1.000
_cell.angle_alpha   90.00
_cell.angle_beta   90.00
_cell.angle_gamma   90.00
#
_symmetry.space_group_name_H-M   'P 1'
#
loop_
_entity.id
_entity.type
_entity.pdbx_description
1 polymer ?
#
loop_
_entity_poly.entity_id
_entity_poly.type
_entity_poly.pdbx_seq_one_letter_code
_entity_poly.pdbx_strand_id
1 'polypeptide(L)'
;MDSVTKSLAEYSSTVNNYSDKISSALIPLASILILAFFLMDVLSWNKRLGQEGGSLTVQLWMEIALGYVIAFVLVHNTTEIFDFIVFVFNKGIVLVNGVLPKNTFKSDIDTSGISGWIFKQVIKMIAWFTERIADVCVNILVFMRFFQMYILKAVAPLIVAFFMSEQTRPIGLNFIKQFSAYAFQGLVLLIIVKLYPALVTDDLFKASSGDGIAAFASIAKSVVYIITLFGSQKLAKSLLNLM
;
A
#
# COMPACT_ATOMS: atom_id res chain seq x y z
N MET A 1 14.82 -3.76 6.82
CA MET A 1 13.79 -2.74 7.14
C MET A 1 14.03 -1.42 6.41
N ASP A 2 15.27 -1.06 6.10
CA ASP A 2 15.61 0.19 5.37
C ASP A 2 15.00 0.31 3.97
N SER A 3 14.53 -0.80 3.39
CA SER A 3 13.83 -0.81 2.11
C SER A 3 12.40 -0.26 2.19
N VAL A 4 11.77 -0.27 3.37
CA VAL A 4 10.35 0.11 3.55
C VAL A 4 10.14 1.63 3.47
N THR A 5 11.15 2.40 3.86
CA THR A 5 11.15 3.88 3.94
C THR A 5 11.55 4.58 2.64
N LYS A 6 11.98 3.82 1.63
CA LYS A 6 12.50 4.38 0.37
C LYS A 6 11.38 5.01 -0.45
N SER A 7 11.67 6.14 -1.09
CA SER A 7 10.83 6.64 -2.19
C SER A 7 10.82 5.66 -3.38
N LEU A 8 9.87 5.79 -4.31
CA LEU A 8 9.86 4.96 -5.51
C LEU A 8 11.17 5.08 -6.31
N ALA A 9 11.71 6.28 -6.45
CA ALA A 9 12.98 6.50 -7.11
C ALA A 9 14.17 5.89 -6.35
N GLU A 10 14.16 5.96 -5.01
CA GLU A 10 15.21 5.38 -4.16
C GLU A 10 15.18 3.85 -4.10
N TYR A 11 14.00 3.25 -4.28
CA TYR A 11 13.85 1.80 -4.30
C TYR A 11 14.38 1.20 -5.60
N SER A 12 13.98 1.76 -6.76
CA SER A 12 14.53 1.40 -8.06
C SER A 12 14.38 2.56 -9.04
N SER A 13 15.47 3.25 -9.33
CA SER A 13 15.50 4.38 -10.26
C SER A 13 15.12 3.96 -11.68
N THR A 14 15.58 2.78 -12.13
CA THR A 14 15.26 2.25 -13.47
C THR A 14 13.77 2.00 -13.64
N VAL A 15 13.13 1.30 -12.68
CA VAL A 15 11.71 0.97 -12.77
C VAL A 15 10.84 2.21 -12.60
N ASN A 16 11.25 3.16 -11.73
CA ASN A 16 10.57 4.45 -11.61
C ASN A 16 10.61 5.22 -12.95
N ASN A 17 11.78 5.31 -13.59
CA ASN A 17 11.91 5.97 -14.90
C ASN A 17 11.05 5.30 -15.97
N TYR A 18 10.90 3.98 -15.95
CA TYR A 18 10.00 3.28 -16.86
C TYR A 18 8.54 3.58 -16.57
N SER A 19 8.14 3.61 -15.30
CA SER A 19 6.80 4.00 -14.87
C SER A 19 6.47 5.44 -15.33
N ASP A 20 7.41 6.37 -15.16
CA ASP A 20 7.26 7.77 -15.56
C ASP A 20 7.15 7.92 -17.09
N LYS A 21 7.94 7.15 -17.85
CA LYS A 21 7.85 7.12 -19.32
C LYS A 21 6.52 6.55 -19.81
N ILE A 22 6.03 5.47 -19.19
CA ILE A 22 4.72 4.90 -19.52
C ILE A 22 3.62 5.92 -19.20
N SER A 23 3.64 6.51 -18.00
CA SER A 23 2.71 7.57 -17.59
C SER A 23 2.69 8.71 -18.60
N SER A 24 3.87 9.22 -18.98
CA SER A 24 4.00 10.29 -19.98
C SER A 24 3.42 9.91 -21.34
N ALA A 25 3.63 8.66 -21.78
CA ALA A 25 3.06 8.16 -23.04
C ALA A 25 1.52 8.02 -22.99
N LEU A 26 0.93 7.89 -21.80
CA LEU A 26 -0.51 7.78 -21.61
C LEU A 26 -1.21 9.14 -21.44
N ILE A 27 -0.48 10.24 -21.20
CA ILE A 27 -1.08 11.59 -21.06
C ILE A 27 -1.91 12.00 -22.30
N PRO A 28 -1.46 11.80 -23.55
CA PRO A 28 -2.27 12.11 -24.72
C PRO A 28 -3.58 11.32 -24.77
N LEU A 29 -3.54 10.03 -24.40
CA LEU A 29 -4.73 9.19 -24.34
C LEU A 29 -5.69 9.64 -23.24
N ALA A 30 -5.16 9.99 -22.06
CA ALA A 30 -5.93 10.55 -20.97
C ALA A 30 -6.59 11.90 -21.36
N SER A 31 -5.89 12.71 -22.15
CA SER A 31 -6.43 13.99 -22.66
C SER A 31 -7.60 13.78 -23.62
N ILE A 32 -7.52 12.77 -24.50
CA ILE A 32 -8.65 12.36 -25.36
C ILE A 32 -9.82 11.87 -24.52
N LEU A 33 -9.57 11.09 -23.45
CA LEU A 33 -10.61 10.65 -22.52
C LEU A 33 -11.30 11.82 -21.82
N ILE A 34 -10.54 12.80 -21.31
CA ILE A 34 -11.09 14.03 -20.71
C ILE A 34 -12.03 14.72 -21.69
N LEU A 35 -11.60 14.90 -22.94
CA LEU A 35 -12.42 15.52 -23.98
C LEU A 35 -13.70 14.73 -24.24
N ALA A 36 -13.60 13.40 -24.33
CA ALA A 36 -14.76 12.53 -24.54
C ALA A 36 -15.76 12.63 -23.37
N PHE A 37 -15.29 12.60 -22.13
CA PHE A 37 -16.13 12.77 -20.95
C PHE A 37 -16.78 14.14 -20.91
N PHE A 38 -16.04 15.20 -21.22
CA PHE A 38 -16.58 16.55 -21.28
C PHE A 38 -17.75 16.65 -22.25
N LEU A 39 -17.60 16.11 -23.46
CA LEU A 39 -18.68 16.08 -24.46
C LEU A 39 -19.88 15.26 -23.97
N MET A 40 -19.66 14.11 -23.32
CA MET A 40 -20.74 13.29 -22.76
C MET A 40 -21.49 14.02 -21.65
N ASP A 41 -20.79 14.68 -20.73
CA ASP A 41 -21.41 15.42 -19.62
C ASP A 41 -22.21 16.61 -20.16
N VAL A 42 -21.67 17.39 -21.12
CA VAL A 42 -22.40 18.47 -21.80
C VAL A 42 -23.69 17.97 -22.47
N LEU A 43 -23.62 16.85 -23.18
CA LEU A 43 -24.79 16.25 -23.83
C LEU A 43 -25.82 15.76 -22.82
N SER A 44 -25.37 15.17 -21.70
CA SER A 44 -26.25 14.69 -20.64
C SER A 44 -27.02 15.85 -20.00
N TRP A 45 -26.35 16.96 -19.73
CA TRP A 45 -26.96 18.17 -19.19
C TRP A 45 -27.92 18.82 -20.18
N ASN A 46 -27.57 18.89 -21.46
CA ASN A 46 -28.46 19.40 -22.50
C ASN A 46 -29.77 18.59 -22.57
N LYS A 47 -29.68 17.25 -22.46
CA LYS A 47 -30.87 16.37 -22.43
C LYS A 47 -31.71 16.57 -21.18
N ARG A 48 -31.10 16.67 -20.00
CA ARG A 48 -31.81 16.89 -18.72
C ARG A 48 -32.56 18.22 -18.72
N LEU A 49 -31.91 19.29 -19.14
CA LEU A 49 -32.49 20.63 -19.19
C LEU A 49 -33.61 20.74 -20.24
N GLY A 50 -33.46 20.06 -21.39
CA GLY A 50 -34.52 19.97 -22.40
C GLY A 50 -35.77 19.22 -21.94
N GLN A 51 -35.67 18.32 -20.96
CA GLN A 51 -36.82 17.65 -20.34
C GLN A 51 -37.48 18.48 -19.23
N GLU A 52 -36.71 19.33 -18.55
CA GLU A 52 -37.18 20.19 -17.45
C GLU A 52 -37.57 21.61 -17.92
N GLY A 53 -37.54 21.89 -19.23
CA GLY A 53 -37.89 23.19 -19.80
C GLY A 53 -36.87 24.31 -19.53
N GLY A 54 -35.67 23.95 -19.03
CA GLY A 54 -34.58 24.86 -18.76
C GLY A 54 -33.56 24.94 -19.91
N SER A 55 -32.81 26.04 -19.99
CA SER A 55 -31.67 26.16 -20.91
C SER A 55 -30.35 25.93 -20.18
N LEU A 56 -29.33 25.52 -20.92
CA LEU A 56 -27.95 25.49 -20.45
C LEU A 56 -27.51 26.92 -20.08
N THR A 57 -27.57 27.24 -18.79
CA THR A 57 -27.15 28.55 -18.29
C THR A 57 -25.63 28.67 -18.42
N VAL A 58 -25.13 29.85 -18.78
CA VAL A 58 -23.68 30.14 -18.93
C VAL A 58 -22.89 29.73 -17.67
N GLN A 59 -23.49 29.90 -16.49
CA GLN A 59 -22.90 29.51 -15.21
C GLN A 59 -22.64 27.99 -15.11
N LEU A 60 -23.60 27.15 -15.52
CA LEU A 60 -23.45 25.69 -15.48
C LEU A 60 -22.39 25.21 -16.48
N TRP A 61 -22.38 25.79 -17.69
CA TRP A 61 -21.35 25.51 -18.68
C TRP A 61 -19.94 25.82 -18.17
N MET A 62 -19.77 26.97 -17.51
CA MET A 62 -18.51 27.38 -16.92
C MET A 62 -18.07 26.44 -15.78
N GLU A 63 -18.99 25.99 -14.94
CA GLU A 63 -18.71 25.04 -13.85
C GLU A 63 -18.20 23.70 -14.38
N ILE A 64 -18.88 23.14 -15.39
CA ILE A 64 -18.46 21.89 -16.04
C ILE A 64 -17.09 22.10 -16.70
N ALA A 65 -16.92 23.15 -17.51
CA ALA A 65 -15.67 23.43 -18.21
C ALA A 65 -14.48 23.60 -17.25
N LEU A 66 -14.65 24.37 -16.17
CA LEU A 66 -13.62 24.54 -15.14
C LEU A 66 -13.20 23.22 -14.51
N GLY A 67 -14.15 22.34 -14.21
CA GLY A 67 -13.86 21.02 -13.69
C GLY A 67 -12.98 20.18 -14.62
N TYR A 68 -13.26 20.20 -15.92
CA TYR A 68 -12.45 19.47 -16.91
C TYR A 68 -11.07 20.11 -17.16
N VAL A 69 -10.94 21.44 -17.01
CA VAL A 69 -9.63 22.11 -16.98
C VAL A 69 -8.81 21.64 -15.78
N ILE A 70 -9.42 21.52 -14.60
CA ILE A 70 -8.75 20.98 -13.40
C ILE A 70 -8.33 19.52 -13.66
N ALA A 71 -9.19 18.70 -14.25
CA ALA A 71 -8.86 17.32 -14.61
C ALA A 71 -7.64 17.23 -15.54
N PHE A 72 -7.56 18.13 -16.53
CA PHE A 72 -6.43 18.21 -17.44
C PHE A 72 -5.12 18.55 -16.71
N VAL A 73 -5.17 19.52 -15.78
CA VAL A 73 -4.03 19.87 -14.93
C VAL A 73 -3.61 18.70 -14.05
N LEU A 74 -4.57 17.98 -13.45
CA LEU A 74 -4.28 16.80 -12.62
C LEU A 74 -3.61 15.68 -13.41
N VAL A 75 -4.09 15.41 -14.63
CA VAL A 75 -3.48 14.40 -15.52
C VAL A 75 -2.02 14.74 -15.83
N HIS A 76 -1.72 16.01 -16.14
CA HIS A 76 -0.34 16.45 -16.43
C HIS A 76 0.58 16.40 -15.21
N ASN A 77 0.03 16.54 -14.00
CA ASN A 77 0.78 16.48 -12.75
C ASN A 77 0.66 15.13 -12.03
N THR A 78 0.21 14.08 -12.73
CA THR A 78 -0.06 12.77 -12.11
C THR A 78 1.18 12.23 -11.39
N THR A 79 2.34 12.21 -12.05
CA THR A 79 3.58 11.68 -11.45
C THR A 79 3.89 12.33 -10.09
N GLU A 80 3.83 13.65 -10.02
CA GLU A 80 4.12 14.43 -8.81
C GLU A 80 3.10 14.16 -7.69
N ILE A 81 1.82 14.03 -8.03
CA ILE A 81 0.76 13.73 -7.06
C ILE A 81 1.03 12.38 -6.38
N PHE A 82 1.37 11.37 -7.16
CA PHE A 82 1.60 10.01 -6.65
C PHE A 82 2.92 9.91 -5.88
N ASP A 83 3.96 10.64 -6.29
CA ASP A 83 5.22 10.72 -5.53
C ASP A 83 5.04 11.47 -4.20
N PHE A 84 4.20 12.52 -4.17
CA PHE A 84 3.84 13.21 -2.93
C PHE A 84 3.11 12.31 -1.94
N ILE A 85 2.16 11.49 -2.42
CA ILE A 85 1.47 10.50 -1.55
C ILE A 85 2.50 9.58 -0.88
N VAL A 86 3.46 9.06 -1.65
CA VAL A 86 4.50 8.18 -1.12
C VAL A 86 5.40 8.91 -0.13
N PHE A 87 5.76 10.16 -0.42
CA PHE A 87 6.55 10.99 0.48
C PHE A 87 5.89 11.16 1.85
N VAL A 88 4.59 11.48 1.88
CA VAL A 88 3.82 11.65 3.13
C VAL A 88 3.86 10.36 3.96
N PHE A 89 3.57 9.22 3.36
CA PHE A 89 3.60 7.94 4.08
C PHE A 89 5.01 7.54 4.53
N ASN A 90 6.04 7.80 3.71
CA ASN A 90 7.43 7.53 4.08
C ASN A 90 7.87 8.37 5.28
N LYS A 91 7.46 9.65 5.37
CA LYS A 91 7.69 10.46 6.58
C LYS A 91 7.01 9.85 7.80
N GLY A 92 5.77 9.37 7.66
CA GLY A 92 5.07 8.63 8.73
C GLY A 92 5.84 7.38 9.19
N ILE A 93 6.36 6.58 8.24
CA ILE A 93 7.16 5.39 8.56
C ILE A 93 8.42 5.77 9.35
N VAL A 94 9.12 6.84 8.97
CA VAL A 94 10.31 7.32 9.69
C VAL A 94 9.97 7.76 11.11
N LEU A 95 8.86 8.48 11.30
CA LEU A 95 8.40 8.91 12.63
C LEU A 95 8.10 7.71 13.53
N VAL A 96 7.31 6.75 13.05
CA VAL A 96 6.98 5.53 13.80
C VAL A 96 8.24 4.69 14.07
N ASN A 97 9.19 4.65 13.14
CA ASN A 97 10.46 3.96 13.34
C ASN A 97 11.30 4.59 14.46
N GLY A 98 11.22 5.90 14.67
CA GLY A 98 11.95 6.61 15.72
C GLY A 98 11.38 6.40 17.13
N VAL A 99 10.06 6.16 17.26
CA VAL A 99 9.39 6.00 18.56
C VAL A 99 9.43 4.56 19.06
N LEU A 100 9.31 3.58 18.15
CA LEU A 100 9.22 2.18 18.54
C LEU A 100 10.61 1.55 18.77
N PRO A 101 10.77 0.69 19.80
CA PRO A 101 12.04 0.04 20.11
C PRO A 101 12.60 -0.72 18.90
N LYS A 102 13.94 -0.85 18.83
CA LYS A 102 14.65 -1.58 17.76
C LYS A 102 14.55 -3.11 17.94
N ASN A 103 13.40 -3.59 18.40
CA ASN A 103 13.18 -5.02 18.60
C ASN A 103 12.90 -5.64 17.23
N THR A 104 13.88 -6.36 16.70
CA THR A 104 13.69 -7.26 15.57
C THR A 104 13.07 -8.55 16.09
N PHE A 105 12.15 -9.16 15.34
CA PHE A 105 11.66 -10.49 15.66
C PHE A 105 12.84 -11.46 15.72
N LYS A 106 13.19 -11.87 16.94
CA LYS A 106 14.05 -13.01 17.20
C LYS A 106 13.14 -14.11 17.73
N SER A 107 13.20 -15.26 17.11
CA SER A 107 12.70 -16.50 17.68
C SER A 107 13.64 -16.93 18.81
N ASP A 108 13.79 -16.09 19.83
CA ASP A 108 14.59 -16.43 20.99
C ASP A 108 13.80 -17.46 21.80
N ILE A 109 14.24 -18.70 21.72
CA ILE A 109 13.63 -19.82 22.42
C ILE A 109 14.43 -20.02 23.69
N ASP A 110 13.80 -19.69 24.83
CA ASP A 110 14.36 -19.96 26.14
C ASP A 110 14.59 -21.47 26.28
N THR A 111 15.85 -21.87 26.12
CA THR A 111 16.29 -23.26 26.04
C THR A 111 16.84 -23.74 27.38
N SER A 112 16.47 -23.06 28.47
CA SER A 112 16.86 -23.39 29.85
C SER A 112 16.10 -24.59 30.41
N GLY A 113 14.89 -24.89 29.93
CA GLY A 113 14.06 -26.02 30.36
C GLY A 113 14.10 -27.27 29.48
N ILE A 114 14.93 -27.30 28.42
CA ILE A 114 14.95 -28.34 27.39
C ILE A 114 16.03 -29.39 27.71
N SER A 115 15.61 -30.61 28.06
CA SER A 115 16.51 -31.71 28.43
C SER A 115 16.97 -32.47 27.18
N GLY A 116 18.06 -32.02 26.56
CA GLY A 116 18.72 -32.78 25.49
C GLY A 116 19.48 -31.88 24.51
N TRP A 117 20.78 -32.11 24.37
CA TRP A 117 21.64 -31.33 23.48
C TRP A 117 21.18 -31.40 22.00
N ILE A 118 20.71 -32.56 21.55
CA ILE A 118 20.19 -32.74 20.18
C ILE A 118 18.87 -31.97 19.98
N PHE A 119 17.91 -32.08 20.90
CA PHE A 119 16.62 -31.42 20.78
C PHE A 119 16.77 -29.89 20.85
N LYS A 120 17.66 -29.40 21.72
CA LYS A 120 18.09 -27.99 21.79
C LYS A 120 18.72 -27.49 20.48
N GLN A 121 19.53 -28.33 19.81
CA GLN A 121 20.16 -28.00 18.54
C GLN A 121 19.13 -27.94 17.39
N VAL A 122 18.19 -28.89 17.34
CA VAL A 122 17.12 -28.93 16.32
C VAL A 122 16.19 -27.72 16.46
N ILE A 123 15.81 -27.37 17.69
CA ILE A 123 14.95 -26.21 17.96
C ILE A 123 15.65 -24.90 17.56
N LYS A 124 16.93 -24.72 17.93
CA LYS A 124 17.72 -23.55 17.50
C LYS A 124 17.84 -23.46 15.98
N MET A 125 18.01 -24.59 15.30
CA MET A 125 18.06 -24.65 13.85
C MET A 125 16.73 -24.21 13.23
N ILE A 126 15.60 -24.70 13.74
CA ILE A 126 14.26 -24.30 13.27
C ILE A 126 14.01 -22.81 13.53
N ALA A 127 14.35 -22.30 14.71
CA ALA A 127 14.29 -20.87 15.04
C ALA A 127 15.07 -20.02 14.01
N TRP A 128 16.33 -20.40 13.76
CA TRP A 128 17.18 -19.73 12.79
C TRP A 128 16.61 -19.76 11.36
N PHE A 129 16.10 -20.91 10.91
CA PHE A 129 15.43 -21.01 9.61
C PHE A 129 14.19 -20.13 9.55
N THR A 130 13.45 -20.02 10.65
CA THR A 130 12.20 -19.29 10.69
C THR A 130 12.42 -17.77 10.68
N GLU A 131 13.42 -17.28 11.40
CA GLU A 131 13.87 -15.87 11.30
C GLU A 131 14.25 -15.53 9.87
N ARG A 132 15.00 -16.41 9.19
CA ARG A 132 15.37 -16.23 7.79
C ARG A 132 14.17 -16.20 6.85
N ILE A 133 13.20 -17.11 7.04
CA ILE A 133 11.98 -17.13 6.24
C ILE A 133 11.19 -15.83 6.46
N ALA A 134 11.05 -15.38 7.70
CA ALA A 134 10.32 -14.15 8.00
C ALA A 134 10.99 -12.90 7.40
N ASP A 135 12.32 -12.80 7.47
CA ASP A 135 13.10 -11.75 6.79
C ASP A 135 12.85 -11.76 5.28
N VAL A 136 12.88 -12.94 4.65
CA VAL A 136 12.60 -13.12 3.22
C VAL A 136 11.16 -12.71 2.90
N CYS A 137 10.17 -13.11 3.70
CA CYS A 137 8.77 -12.72 3.53
C CYS A 137 8.59 -11.20 3.58
N VAL A 138 9.24 -10.51 4.54
CA VAL A 138 9.21 -9.05 4.60
C VAL A 138 9.78 -8.44 3.32
N ASN A 139 10.92 -8.91 2.82
CA ASN A 139 11.52 -8.39 1.60
C ASN A 139 10.64 -8.62 0.37
N ILE A 140 10.01 -9.79 0.26
CA ILE A 140 9.05 -10.10 -0.82
C ILE A 140 7.84 -9.17 -0.75
N LEU A 141 7.28 -8.94 0.44
CA LEU A 141 6.14 -8.04 0.63
C LEU A 141 6.48 -6.60 0.25
N VAL A 142 7.66 -6.13 0.62
CA VAL A 142 8.16 -4.80 0.23
C VAL A 142 8.32 -4.72 -1.28
N PHE A 143 8.92 -5.73 -1.91
CA PHE A 143 9.05 -5.79 -3.37
C PHE A 143 7.69 -5.74 -4.07
N MET A 144 6.74 -6.56 -3.64
CA MET A 144 5.40 -6.63 -4.23
C MET A 144 4.67 -5.29 -4.12
N ARG A 145 4.77 -4.62 -2.96
CA ARG A 145 4.19 -3.29 -2.72
C ARG A 145 4.76 -2.25 -3.70
N PHE A 146 6.09 -2.16 -3.82
CA PHE A 146 6.71 -1.22 -4.75
C PHE A 146 6.35 -1.53 -6.21
N PHE A 147 6.38 -2.80 -6.59
CA PHE A 147 5.99 -3.23 -7.94
C PHE A 147 4.55 -2.82 -8.28
N GLN A 148 3.61 -3.03 -7.35
CA GLN A 148 2.21 -2.60 -7.52
C GLN A 148 2.11 -1.07 -7.63
N MET A 149 2.82 -0.31 -6.80
CA MET A 149 2.84 1.16 -6.90
C MET A 149 3.41 1.65 -8.24
N TYR A 150 4.44 1.01 -8.80
CA TYR A 150 4.96 1.39 -10.12
C TYR A 150 3.94 1.15 -11.24
N ILE A 151 3.22 0.03 -11.21
CA ILE A 151 2.17 -0.26 -12.20
C ILE A 151 1.05 0.76 -12.10
N LEU A 152 0.58 1.04 -10.88
CA LEU A 152 -0.46 2.04 -10.65
C LEU A 152 0.00 3.42 -11.11
N LYS A 153 1.20 3.88 -10.70
CA LYS A 153 1.76 5.15 -11.15
C LYS A 153 1.84 5.24 -12.68
N ALA A 154 2.21 4.15 -13.35
CA ALA A 154 2.31 4.11 -14.81
C ALA A 154 0.96 4.32 -15.50
N VAL A 155 -0.13 3.73 -14.99
CA VAL A 155 -1.47 3.84 -15.60
C VAL A 155 -2.31 5.00 -15.03
N ALA A 156 -1.79 5.71 -14.03
CA ALA A 156 -2.52 6.72 -13.28
C ALA A 156 -3.13 7.84 -14.16
N PRO A 157 -2.48 8.37 -15.21
CA PRO A 157 -3.07 9.43 -16.04
C PRO A 157 -4.43 9.06 -16.61
N LEU A 158 -4.62 7.80 -17.02
CA LEU A 158 -5.90 7.32 -17.59
C LEU A 158 -7.01 7.29 -16.55
N ILE A 159 -6.70 6.85 -15.33
CA ILE A 159 -7.70 6.70 -14.27
C ILE A 159 -7.99 8.05 -13.60
N VAL A 160 -7.00 8.94 -13.51
CA VAL A 160 -7.19 10.31 -13.03
C VAL A 160 -8.11 11.10 -13.96
N ALA A 161 -8.11 10.82 -15.27
CA ALA A 161 -9.08 11.41 -16.21
C ALA A 161 -10.54 11.08 -15.86
N PHE A 162 -10.80 9.94 -15.20
CA PHE A 162 -12.14 9.55 -14.73
C PHE A 162 -12.62 10.35 -13.51
N PHE A 163 -11.75 11.13 -12.86
CA PHE A 163 -12.09 11.82 -11.62
C PHE A 163 -13.19 12.88 -11.78
N MET A 164 -13.32 13.47 -12.98
CA MET A 164 -14.19 14.64 -13.17
C MET A 164 -15.63 14.31 -13.59
N SER A 165 -15.84 13.28 -14.40
CA SER A 165 -17.21 12.91 -14.79
C SER A 165 -17.92 12.27 -13.59
N GLU A 166 -19.14 12.71 -13.30
CA GLU A 166 -19.90 12.22 -12.13
C GLU A 166 -20.06 10.70 -12.12
N GLN A 167 -20.18 10.09 -13.30
CA GLN A 167 -20.37 8.65 -13.46
C GLN A 167 -19.11 7.85 -13.19
N THR A 168 -17.93 8.37 -13.56
CA THR A 168 -16.66 7.65 -13.46
C THR A 168 -15.79 8.12 -12.30
N ARG A 169 -16.16 9.20 -11.61
CA ARG A 169 -15.50 9.74 -10.41
C ARG A 169 -15.27 8.70 -9.30
N PRO A 170 -16.22 7.78 -9.00
CA PRO A 170 -15.97 6.73 -8.01
C PRO A 170 -14.78 5.83 -8.36
N ILE A 171 -14.54 5.58 -9.66
CA ILE A 171 -13.42 4.77 -10.15
C ILE A 171 -12.10 5.50 -9.88
N GLY A 172 -12.01 6.78 -10.23
CA GLY A 172 -10.84 7.62 -9.96
C GLY A 172 -10.52 7.73 -8.47
N LEU A 173 -11.54 7.95 -7.64
CA LEU A 173 -11.39 8.01 -6.17
C LEU A 173 -10.89 6.68 -5.59
N ASN A 174 -11.44 5.55 -6.03
CA ASN A 174 -11.02 4.24 -5.57
C ASN A 174 -9.59 3.91 -5.97
N PHE A 175 -9.16 4.37 -7.14
CA PHE A 175 -7.77 4.21 -7.59
C PHE A 175 -6.78 4.99 -6.71
N ILE A 176 -7.06 6.24 -6.39
CA ILE A 176 -6.22 7.05 -5.49
C ILE A 176 -6.15 6.40 -4.10
N LYS A 177 -7.30 5.94 -3.58
CA LYS A 177 -7.34 5.18 -2.32
C LYS A 177 -6.49 3.92 -2.43
N GLN A 178 -6.55 3.19 -3.55
CA GLN A 178 -5.81 1.95 -3.74
C GLN A 178 -4.31 2.17 -3.75
N PHE A 179 -3.83 3.21 -4.45
CA PHE A 179 -2.43 3.59 -4.40
C PHE A 179 -2.01 4.01 -2.98
N SER A 180 -2.84 4.81 -2.32
CA SER A 180 -2.62 5.24 -0.94
C SER A 180 -2.58 4.05 0.03
N ALA A 181 -3.36 2.99 -0.21
CA ALA A 181 -3.34 1.77 0.60
C ALA A 181 -2.00 1.05 0.50
N TYR A 182 -1.43 0.97 -0.71
CA TYR A 182 -0.09 0.42 -0.89
C TYR A 182 0.97 1.29 -0.25
N ALA A 183 0.87 2.62 -0.36
CA ALA A 183 1.78 3.53 0.34
C ALA A 183 1.66 3.38 1.88
N PHE A 184 0.44 3.27 2.41
CA PHE A 184 0.17 3.07 3.84
C PHE A 184 0.60 1.68 4.35
N GLN A 185 0.53 0.65 3.51
CA GLN A 185 0.93 -0.72 3.87
C GLN A 185 2.36 -0.78 4.43
N GLY A 186 3.28 0.06 3.96
CA GLY A 186 4.64 0.13 4.50
C GLY A 186 4.68 0.49 5.99
N LEU A 187 3.79 1.39 6.42
CA LEU A 187 3.65 1.77 7.82
C LEU A 187 3.04 0.63 8.65
N VAL A 188 1.99 0.00 8.14
CA VAL A 188 1.36 -1.15 8.81
C VAL A 188 2.36 -2.31 8.98
N LEU A 189 3.16 -2.60 7.95
CA LEU A 189 4.20 -3.62 8.00
C LEU A 189 5.24 -3.29 9.07
N LEU A 190 5.71 -2.04 9.14
CA LEU A 190 6.66 -1.62 10.17
C LEU A 190 6.08 -1.80 11.59
N ILE A 191 4.82 -1.45 11.80
CA ILE A 191 4.14 -1.65 13.09
C ILE A 191 4.09 -3.14 13.44
N ILE A 192 3.70 -4.02 12.50
CA ILE A 192 3.64 -5.46 12.75
C ILE A 192 5.02 -6.01 13.12
N VAL A 193 6.06 -5.67 12.37
CA VAL A 193 7.43 -6.16 12.61
C VAL A 193 7.93 -5.76 14.01
N LYS A 194 7.55 -4.60 14.52
CA LYS A 194 8.01 -4.10 15.83
C LYS A 194 7.11 -4.50 17.00
N LEU A 195 5.79 -4.56 16.80
CA LEU A 195 4.83 -4.83 17.85
C LEU A 195 4.65 -6.33 18.11
N TYR A 196 4.74 -7.16 17.05
CA TYR A 196 4.58 -8.60 17.18
C TYR A 196 5.58 -9.26 18.14
N PRO A 197 6.90 -8.96 18.09
CA PRO A 197 7.86 -9.50 19.05
C PRO A 197 7.55 -9.10 20.51
N ALA A 198 7.08 -7.86 20.73
CA ALA A 198 6.71 -7.38 22.06
C ALA A 198 5.52 -8.17 22.63
N LEU A 199 4.46 -8.36 21.83
CA LEU A 199 3.28 -9.14 22.23
C LEU A 199 3.60 -10.60 22.57
N VAL A 200 4.53 -11.21 21.81
CA VAL A 200 4.96 -12.59 22.04
C VAL A 200 5.81 -12.74 23.31
N THR A 201 6.47 -11.66 23.74
CA THR A 201 7.32 -11.64 24.93
C THR A 201 6.50 -11.43 26.21
N ASP A 202 5.44 -10.62 26.16
CA ASP A 202 4.67 -10.24 27.35
C ASP A 202 3.64 -11.30 27.81
N ASP A 203 2.81 -11.87 26.93
CA ASP A 203 1.58 -12.56 27.40
C ASP A 203 1.34 -13.99 26.87
N LEU A 204 1.44 -14.25 25.57
CA LEU A 204 0.64 -15.35 24.99
C LEU A 204 1.32 -16.73 24.91
N PHE A 205 2.60 -16.84 25.23
CA PHE A 205 3.34 -18.10 25.01
C PHE A 205 4.58 -18.25 25.91
N LYS A 206 4.46 -17.91 27.19
CA LYS A 206 5.35 -18.49 28.19
C LYS A 206 5.00 -19.96 28.28
N ALA A 207 5.73 -20.80 27.55
CA ALA A 207 5.52 -22.23 27.58
C ALA A 207 5.69 -22.71 29.03
N SER A 208 4.61 -23.25 29.61
CA SER A 208 4.69 -24.07 30.81
C SER A 208 5.73 -25.16 30.57
N SER A 209 6.60 -25.36 31.57
CA SER A 209 7.79 -26.20 31.64
C SER A 209 7.58 -27.64 31.11
N GLY A 210 7.54 -27.81 29.79
CA GLY A 210 7.36 -29.10 29.12
C GLY A 210 7.98 -29.07 27.73
N ASP A 211 8.93 -29.98 27.50
CA ASP A 211 9.85 -29.98 26.35
C ASP A 211 9.13 -29.94 24.99
N GLY A 212 8.02 -30.68 24.86
CA GLY A 212 7.21 -30.70 23.62
C GLY A 212 6.31 -29.48 23.41
N ILE A 213 5.84 -28.84 24.48
CA ILE A 213 4.92 -27.69 24.40
C ILE A 213 5.70 -26.42 24.01
N ALA A 214 6.93 -26.28 24.49
CA ALA A 214 7.81 -25.16 24.13
C ALA A 214 8.16 -25.14 22.64
N ALA A 215 8.48 -26.30 22.05
CA ALA A 215 8.80 -26.44 20.63
C ALA A 215 7.58 -26.16 19.73
N PHE A 216 6.39 -26.63 20.13
CA PHE A 216 5.16 -26.34 19.40
C PHE A 216 4.79 -24.85 19.47
N ALA A 217 4.94 -24.23 20.64
CA ALA A 217 4.68 -22.81 20.85
C ALA A 217 5.60 -21.92 19.99
N SER A 218 6.88 -22.26 19.82
CA SER A 218 7.80 -21.48 18.99
C SER A 218 7.48 -21.53 17.50
N ILE A 219 7.03 -22.70 17.00
CA ILE A 219 6.59 -22.85 15.62
C ILE A 219 5.26 -22.09 15.41
N ALA A 220 4.33 -22.19 16.35
CA ALA A 220 3.03 -21.52 16.27
C ALA A 220 3.18 -19.98 16.20
N LYS A 221 4.01 -19.38 17.07
CA LYS A 221 4.36 -17.94 17.01
C LYS A 221 4.82 -17.54 15.62
N SER A 222 5.71 -18.34 15.06
CA SER A 222 6.33 -18.02 13.80
C SER A 222 5.35 -18.06 12.62
N VAL A 223 4.46 -19.05 12.58
CA VAL A 223 3.41 -19.15 11.57
C VAL A 223 2.45 -17.97 11.68
N VAL A 224 2.02 -17.63 12.90
CA VAL A 224 1.14 -16.48 13.15
C VAL A 224 1.82 -15.17 12.72
N TYR A 225 3.13 -15.01 12.94
CA TYR A 225 3.88 -13.85 12.48
C TYR A 225 3.80 -13.70 10.95
N ILE A 226 4.08 -14.77 10.21
CA ILE A 226 4.03 -14.78 8.75
C ILE A 226 2.62 -14.45 8.25
N ILE A 227 1.58 -15.08 8.81
CA ILE A 227 0.18 -14.80 8.45
C ILE A 227 -0.14 -13.32 8.67
N THR A 228 0.30 -12.75 9.80
CA THR A 228 0.09 -11.33 10.13
C THR A 228 0.80 -10.40 9.14
N LEU A 229 2.04 -10.74 8.73
CA LEU A 229 2.79 -9.99 7.73
C LEU A 229 2.05 -9.95 6.38
N PHE A 230 1.57 -11.08 5.88
CA PHE A 230 0.76 -11.12 4.65
C PHE A 230 -0.60 -10.44 4.82
N GLY A 231 -1.18 -10.49 6.03
CA GLY A 231 -2.41 -9.78 6.39
C GLY A 231 -2.30 -8.25 6.31
N SER A 232 -1.09 -7.69 6.42
CA SER A 232 -0.84 -6.25 6.38
C SER A 232 -1.42 -5.56 5.14
N GLN A 233 -1.38 -6.21 3.97
CA GLN A 233 -1.89 -5.66 2.72
C GLN A 233 -3.42 -5.56 2.73
N LYS A 234 -4.11 -6.57 3.27
CA LYS A 234 -5.57 -6.58 3.40
C LYS A 234 -6.02 -5.54 4.44
N LEU A 235 -5.30 -5.45 5.56
CA LEU A 235 -5.57 -4.44 6.60
C LEU A 235 -5.43 -3.02 6.06
N ALA A 236 -4.35 -2.73 5.33
CA ALA A 236 -4.12 -1.40 4.75
C ALA A 236 -5.23 -1.01 3.75
N LYS A 237 -5.71 -1.95 2.93
CA LYS A 237 -6.82 -1.73 2.00
C LYS A 237 -8.15 -1.50 2.74
N SER A 238 -8.47 -2.36 3.70
CA SER A 238 -9.71 -2.28 4.47
C SER A 238 -9.82 -0.96 5.24
N LEU A 239 -8.72 -0.47 5.83
CA LEU A 239 -8.68 0.82 6.54
C LEU A 239 -8.94 2.03 5.65
N LEU A 240 -8.67 1.94 4.35
CA LEU A 240 -9.02 2.98 3.38
C LEU A 240 -10.36 2.72 2.67
N ASN A 241 -11.19 1.83 3.24
CA ASN A 241 -12.49 1.42 2.72
C ASN A 241 -12.39 0.88 1.29
N LEU A 242 -11.36 0.07 1.04
CA LEU A 242 -11.25 -0.76 -0.15
C LEU A 242 -11.50 -2.20 0.28
N MET A 243 -12.52 -2.83 -0.31
CA MET A 243 -12.77 -4.26 -0.13
C MET A 243 -11.75 -5.11 -0.90
#